data_AF-A0A316BZN5-F1
#
_entry.id   AF-A0A316BZN5-F1
#
_cell.length_a   1.000
_cell.length_b   1.000
_cell.length_c   1.000
_cell.angle_alpha   90.00
_cell.angle_beta   90.00
_cell.angle_gamma   90.00
#
_symmetry.space_group_name_H-M   'P 1'
#
loop_
_entity.id
_entity.type
_entity.pdbx_description
1 polymer ?
#
loop_
_entity_poly.entity_id
_entity_poly.type
_entity_poly.pdbx_seq_one_letter_code
_entity_poly.pdbx_strand_id
1 'polypeptide(L)'
;MAISLKARSAVMILTLTAAVGCSPNKPQAGVIYLHNAAVDYCLYIGGQPDSRQTRAGKQFGFCRLLDGSVCEEWTLLRHDRCVPPRGGRIWDDWS
;
A
#
# COMPACT_ATOMS: atom_id res chain seq x y z
N MET A 1 32.82 -25.28 -50.95
CA MET A 1 33.18 -24.32 -49.89
C MET A 1 33.96 -25.07 -48.81
N ALA A 2 35.20 -24.64 -48.54
CA ALA A 2 36.01 -25.09 -47.39
C ALA A 2 35.47 -24.43 -46.10
N ILE A 3 35.71 -24.90 -44.87
CA ILE A 3 36.99 -24.86 -44.14
C ILE A 3 36.93 -25.81 -42.93
N SER A 4 38.04 -26.49 -42.67
CA SER A 4 38.29 -27.54 -41.66
C SER A 4 38.17 -27.14 -40.19
N LEU A 5 37.73 -28.10 -39.36
CA LEU A 5 37.95 -28.13 -37.90
C LEU A 5 39.46 -28.16 -37.58
N LYS A 6 39.95 -27.21 -36.78
CA LYS A 6 41.22 -27.34 -36.03
C LYS A 6 40.93 -27.16 -34.55
N ALA A 7 40.82 -28.28 -33.85
CA ALA A 7 40.94 -28.34 -32.41
C ALA A 7 42.35 -27.88 -32.02
N ARG A 8 42.45 -26.84 -31.20
CA ARG A 8 43.66 -26.53 -30.43
C ARG A 8 43.25 -26.25 -29.00
N SER A 9 43.55 -27.24 -28.16
CA SER A 9 43.44 -27.20 -26.71
C SER A 9 44.04 -25.92 -26.15
N ALA A 10 43.26 -25.23 -25.32
CA ALA A 10 43.80 -24.44 -24.23
C ALA A 10 42.99 -24.83 -22.99
N VAL A 11 43.55 -25.77 -22.25
CA VAL A 11 43.11 -26.18 -20.92
C VAL A 11 43.16 -24.94 -20.03
N MET A 12 42.01 -24.37 -19.71
CA MET A 12 41.89 -23.30 -18.73
C MET A 12 41.32 -23.92 -17.45
N ILE A 13 42.21 -24.49 -16.62
CA ILE A 13 41.88 -24.93 -15.27
C ILE A 13 41.65 -23.66 -14.45
N LEU A 14 40.40 -23.23 -14.37
CA LEU A 14 39.97 -22.16 -13.48
C LEU A 14 39.50 -22.82 -12.18
N THR A 15 40.38 -22.88 -11.18
CA THR A 15 40.06 -23.36 -9.84
C THR A 15 39.05 -22.41 -9.18
N LEU A 16 37.77 -22.79 -9.19
CA LEU A 16 36.70 -22.06 -8.52
C LEU A 16 36.57 -22.61 -7.08
N THR A 17 37.24 -21.97 -6.13
CA THR A 17 37.03 -22.21 -4.69
C THR A 17 35.66 -21.67 -4.30
N ALA A 18 34.67 -22.57 -4.18
CA ALA A 18 33.35 -22.24 -3.66
C ALA A 18 33.41 -22.15 -2.12
N ALA A 19 33.53 -20.93 -1.58
CA ALA A 19 33.22 -20.66 -0.19
C ALA A 19 31.68 -20.65 -0.03
N VAL A 20 31.11 -21.77 0.41
CA VAL A 20 29.69 -21.84 0.77
C VAL A 20 29.50 -21.15 2.12
N GLY A 21 29.16 -19.86 2.08
CA GLY A 21 28.73 -19.13 3.27
C GLY A 21 27.28 -19.47 3.60
N CYS A 22 27.03 -20.12 4.74
CA CYS A 22 25.67 -20.22 5.29
C CYS A 22 25.26 -18.86 5.86
N SER A 23 24.39 -18.13 5.14
CA SER A 23 23.63 -17.04 5.77
C SER A 23 22.48 -17.62 6.60
N PRO A 24 22.34 -17.25 7.88
CA PRO A 24 21.12 -17.56 8.61
C PRO A 24 19.97 -16.76 7.97
N ASN A 25 18.95 -17.46 7.48
CA ASN A 25 17.70 -16.83 7.05
C ASN A 25 17.15 -16.03 8.24
N LYS A 26 17.25 -14.70 8.19
CA LYS A 26 16.50 -13.85 9.10
C LYS A 26 15.02 -14.10 8.82
N PRO A 27 14.18 -14.35 9.84
CA PRO A 27 12.74 -14.40 9.61
C PRO A 27 12.33 -13.08 8.96
N GLN A 28 11.77 -13.15 7.75
CA GLN A 28 11.07 -12.00 7.16
C GLN A 28 10.03 -11.57 8.19
N ALA A 29 10.18 -10.38 8.75
CA ALA A 29 9.13 -9.76 9.54
C ALA A 29 7.88 -9.75 8.65
N GLY A 30 6.86 -10.51 9.04
CA GLY A 30 5.60 -10.55 8.30
C GLY A 30 5.06 -9.15 8.13
N VAL A 31 4.60 -8.81 6.93
CA VAL A 31 3.93 -7.54 6.67
C VAL A 31 2.69 -7.48 7.55
N ILE A 32 2.72 -6.67 8.61
CA ILE A 32 1.52 -6.34 9.38
C ILE A 32 0.75 -5.32 8.54
N TYR A 33 -0.28 -5.79 7.85
CA TYR A 33 -1.28 -4.90 7.26
C TYR A 33 -2.15 -4.35 8.38
N LEU A 34 -1.76 -3.21 8.94
CA LEU A 34 -2.64 -2.46 9.83
C LEU A 34 -3.70 -1.80 8.96
N HIS A 35 -4.88 -2.42 8.86
CA HIS A 35 -6.04 -1.83 8.20
C HIS A 35 -6.42 -0.51 8.90
N ASN A 36 -6.97 0.44 8.14
CA ASN A 36 -7.51 1.66 8.73
C ASN A 36 -8.83 1.32 9.44
N ALA A 37 -8.80 1.24 10.77
CA ALA A 37 -9.98 0.92 11.58
C ALA A 37 -11.19 1.83 11.33
N ALA A 38 -10.97 3.09 10.92
CA ALA A 38 -12.07 4.00 10.61
C ALA A 38 -12.75 3.64 9.28
N VAL A 39 -11.98 3.16 8.29
CA VAL A 39 -12.52 2.61 7.04
C VAL A 39 -13.31 1.32 7.32
N ASP A 40 -12.77 0.42 8.15
CA ASP A 40 -13.45 -0.82 8.53
C ASP A 40 -14.79 -0.53 9.22
N TYR A 41 -14.79 0.43 10.14
CA TYR A 41 -16.01 0.83 10.82
C TYR A 41 -17.04 1.44 9.87
N CYS A 42 -16.60 2.30 8.93
CA CYS A 42 -17.48 2.85 7.91
C CYS A 42 -18.18 1.75 7.10
N LEU A 43 -17.43 0.74 6.65
CA LEU A 43 -17.99 -0.41 5.92
C LEU A 43 -18.93 -1.23 6.81
N TYR A 44 -18.55 -1.45 8.08
CA TYR A 44 -19.35 -2.22 9.04
C TYR A 44 -20.74 -1.62 9.29
N ILE A 45 -20.86 -0.29 9.35
CA ILE A 45 -22.15 0.40 9.51
C ILE A 45 -22.91 0.59 8.18
N GLY A 46 -22.45 -0.04 7.10
CA GLY A 46 -23.07 0.05 5.77
C GLY A 46 -22.78 1.34 5.01
N GLY A 47 -21.81 2.12 5.46
CA GLY A 47 -21.32 3.31 4.78
C GLY A 47 -20.30 2.99 3.69
N GLN A 48 -19.95 4.03 2.92
CA GLN A 48 -18.93 3.96 1.88
C GLN A 48 -17.74 4.86 2.23
N PRO A 49 -16.53 4.31 2.39
CA PRO A 49 -15.34 5.10 2.70
C PRO A 49 -14.92 5.97 1.52
N ASP A 50 -14.37 7.14 1.82
CA ASP A 50 -13.95 8.13 0.85
C ASP A 50 -12.74 8.92 1.37
N SER A 51 -11.64 8.90 0.63
CA SER A 51 -10.42 9.63 1.00
C SER A 51 -10.25 10.87 0.12
N ARG A 52 -9.91 11.98 0.75
CA ARG A 52 -9.76 13.30 0.11
C ARG A 52 -8.43 13.90 0.45
N GLN A 53 -7.88 14.69 -0.47
CA GLN A 53 -6.62 15.39 -0.28
C GLN A 53 -6.79 16.87 -0.63
N THR A 54 -6.25 17.76 0.20
CA THR A 54 -6.18 19.19 -0.15
C THR A 54 -5.07 19.46 -1.16
N ARG A 55 -5.08 20.63 -1.81
CA ARG A 55 -3.95 21.08 -2.65
C ARG A 55 -2.60 21.09 -1.93
N ALA A 56 -2.61 21.30 -0.62
CA ALA A 56 -1.43 21.25 0.24
C ALA A 56 -1.03 19.81 0.65
N GLY A 57 -1.69 18.79 0.12
CA GLY A 57 -1.34 17.38 0.34
C GLY A 57 -1.92 16.74 1.61
N LYS A 58 -2.75 17.44 2.40
CA LYS A 58 -3.34 16.87 3.62
C LYS A 58 -4.46 15.89 3.26
N GLN A 59 -4.37 14.66 3.77
CA GLN A 59 -5.40 13.65 3.58
C GLN A 59 -6.46 13.68 4.67
N PHE A 60 -7.71 13.42 4.29
CA PHE A 60 -8.88 13.33 5.15
C PHE A 60 -9.68 12.10 4.75
N GLY A 61 -10.16 11.34 5.73
CA GLY A 61 -11.05 10.21 5.52
C GLY A 61 -12.48 10.57 5.90
N PHE A 62 -13.43 10.15 5.08
CA PHE A 62 -14.85 10.37 5.28
C PHE A 62 -15.63 9.07 5.04
N CYS A 63 -16.78 8.97 5.69
CA CYS A 63 -17.74 7.91 5.49
C CYS A 63 -19.03 8.51 4.91
N ARG A 64 -19.45 8.06 3.73
CA ARG A 64 -20.77 8.36 3.17
C ARG A 64 -21.77 7.36 3.74
N LEU A 65 -22.75 7.87 4.49
CA LEU A 65 -23.81 7.07 5.11
C LEU A 65 -25.01 6.89 4.16
N LEU A 66 -25.87 5.93 4.47
CA LEU A 66 -27.03 5.57 3.66
C LEU A 66 -28.09 6.69 3.59
N ASP A 67 -28.14 7.56 4.61
CA ASP A 67 -28.99 8.75 4.63
C ASP A 67 -28.43 9.91 3.77
N GLY A 68 -27.27 9.70 3.13
CA GLY A 68 -26.56 10.69 2.33
C GLY A 68 -25.65 11.62 3.14
N SER A 69 -25.64 11.50 4.47
CA SER A 69 -24.70 12.24 5.32
C SER A 69 -23.27 11.80 5.02
N VAL A 70 -22.32 12.73 5.15
CA VAL A 70 -20.90 12.41 5.03
C VAL A 70 -20.19 12.89 6.28
N CYS A 71 -19.47 11.97 6.91
CA CYS A 71 -18.93 12.16 8.25
C CYS A 71 -17.44 11.89 8.27
N GLU A 72 -16.65 12.69 8.97
CA GLU A 72 -15.22 12.42 9.20
C GLU A 72 -15.06 11.06 9.90
N GLU A 73 -14.30 10.15 9.29
CA GLU A 73 -14.34 8.71 9.62
C GLU A 73 -13.84 8.41 11.03
N TRP A 74 -12.83 9.14 11.52
CA TRP A 74 -12.27 8.89 12.84
C TRP A 74 -13.14 9.42 13.97
N THR A 75 -13.86 10.52 13.73
CA THR A 75 -14.84 11.05 14.67
C THR A 75 -16.04 10.13 14.75
N LEU A 76 -16.49 9.61 13.61
CA LEU A 76 -17.57 8.64 13.56
C LEU A 76 -17.19 7.36 14.32
N LEU A 77 -16.01 6.78 14.06
CA LEU A 77 -15.51 5.62 14.79
C LEU A 77 -15.42 5.84 16.31
N ARG A 78 -14.86 6.97 16.75
CA ARG A 78 -14.53 7.19 18.18
C ARG A 78 -15.68 7.74 19.01
N HIS A 79 -16.60 8.47 18.40
CA HIS A 79 -17.61 9.24 19.12
C HIS A 79 -19.03 8.98 18.63
N ASP A 80 -19.21 8.15 17.59
CA ASP A 80 -20.50 7.93 16.94
C ASP A 80 -21.18 9.25 16.55
N ARG A 81 -20.38 10.25 16.17
CA ARG A 81 -20.83 11.59 15.82
C ARG A 81 -20.45 11.91 14.39
N CYS A 82 -21.44 12.31 13.61
CA CYS A 82 -21.18 12.85 12.29
C CYS A 82 -20.63 14.27 12.36
N VAL A 83 -19.39 14.46 11.89
CA VAL A 83 -18.83 15.78 11.62
C VAL A 83 -18.71 15.93 10.11
N PRO A 84 -19.51 16.82 9.48
CA PRO A 84 -19.46 17.00 8.04
C PRO A 84 -18.18 17.70 7.58
N PRO A 85 -17.82 17.59 6.30
CA PRO A 85 -16.70 18.32 5.75
C PRO A 85 -16.90 19.84 5.92
N ARG A 86 -15.83 20.56 6.26
CA ARG A 86 -15.87 22.02 6.37
C ARG A 86 -16.28 22.65 5.02
N GLY A 87 -17.21 23.60 5.04
CA GLY A 87 -17.70 24.28 3.83
C GLY A 87 -19.08 23.86 3.33
N GLY A 88 -19.70 22.83 3.93
CA GLY A 88 -21.13 22.50 3.73
C GLY A 88 -21.52 21.97 2.35
N ARG A 89 -20.67 22.13 1.32
CA ARG A 89 -20.85 21.50 0.01
C ARG A 89 -19.91 20.33 -0.13
N ILE A 90 -20.53 19.18 -0.02
CA ILE A 90 -19.93 17.90 -0.31
C ILE A 90 -19.50 17.93 -1.79
N TRP A 91 -18.22 17.69 -2.06
CA TRP A 91 -17.59 17.52 -3.40
C TRP A 91 -16.95 18.73 -4.11
N ASP A 92 -17.49 19.94 -4.06
CA ASP A 92 -17.04 21.01 -4.99
C ASP A 92 -16.06 22.06 -4.44
N ASP A 93 -15.80 22.08 -3.12
CA ASP A 93 -15.12 23.22 -2.46
C ASP A 93 -13.73 22.92 -1.88
N TRP A 94 -13.18 21.72 -2.13
CA TRP A 94 -11.87 21.30 -1.61
C TRP A 94 -10.73 21.65 -2.60
N SER A 95 -10.54 22.95 -2.91
CA SER A 95 -9.45 23.49 -3.74
C SER A 95 -8.62 24.54 -3.00
#